data_AF-A0A952HVB6-F1
#
_entry.id   AF-A0A952HVB6-F1
#
_cell.length_a   1.000
_cell.length_b   1.000
_cell.length_c   1.000
_cell.angle_alpha   90.00
_cell.angle_beta   90.00
_cell.angle_gamma   90.00
#
_symmetry.space_group_name_H-M   'P 1'
#
loop_
_entity.id
_entity.type
_entity.pdbx_description
1 polymer ?
#
loop_
_entity_poly.entity_id
_entity_poly.type
_entity_poly.pdbx_seq_one_letter_code
_entity_poly.pdbx_strand_id
1 'polypeptide(L)'
;MRITDLIKYDNYIKNDQIRQNEIEKYSKQIATGKKLLSPSDDTVATVAALRLKTINQDIDTYLRNMDFVLNVLDQAESTLSNISNAGQELRVEIVRLLNTGVLDKEDAKVLRDYFVNMKDYIIKQANY
;
A
#
# COMPACT_ATOMS: atom_id res chain seq x y z
N MET A 1 -12.89 35.91 -63.84
CA MET A 1 -13.11 34.45 -63.82
C MET A 1 -13.90 34.09 -62.56
N ARG A 2 -15.24 34.05 -62.63
CA ARG A 2 -16.12 33.92 -61.44
C ARG A 2 -16.00 32.57 -60.73
N ILE A 3 -15.69 31.51 -61.47
CA ILE A 3 -15.52 30.15 -60.94
C ILE A 3 -14.25 30.03 -60.09
N THR A 4 -13.17 30.72 -60.47
CA THR A 4 -11.91 30.71 -59.71
C THR A 4 -12.05 31.42 -58.35
N ASP A 5 -12.83 32.49 -58.28
CA ASP A 5 -13.07 33.21 -57.02
C ASP A 5 -13.97 32.42 -56.06
N LEU A 6 -14.96 31.68 -56.58
CA LEU A 6 -15.77 30.76 -55.80
C LEU A 6 -14.93 29.60 -55.23
N ILE A 7 -14.05 29.00 -56.04
CA ILE A 7 -13.15 27.92 -55.59
C ILE A 7 -12.17 28.43 -54.52
N LYS A 8 -11.67 29.67 -54.64
CA LYS A 8 -10.81 30.29 -53.63
C LYS A 8 -11.55 30.49 -52.30
N TYR A 9 -12.80 30.94 -52.35
CA TYR A 9 -13.64 31.12 -51.17
C TYR A 9 -13.95 29.78 -50.48
N ASP A 10 -14.30 28.75 -51.25
CA ASP A 10 -14.54 27.40 -50.70
C ASP A 10 -13.28 26.81 -50.03
N ASN A 11 -12.11 27.00 -50.63
CA ASN A 11 -10.85 26.59 -50.02
C ASN A 11 -10.53 27.38 -48.75
N TYR A 12 -10.87 28.68 -48.72
CA TYR A 12 -10.74 29.50 -47.52
C TYR A 12 -11.63 28.97 -46.38
N ILE A 13 -12.91 28.71 -46.64
CA ILE A 13 -13.84 28.18 -45.63
C ILE A 13 -13.38 26.81 -45.11
N LYS A 14 -12.92 25.92 -46.00
CA LYS A 14 -12.35 24.62 -45.59
C LYS A 14 -11.13 24.79 -44.68
N ASN A 15 -10.21 25.70 -45.04
CA ASN A 15 -9.01 25.96 -44.23
C ASN A 15 -9.36 26.59 -42.87
N ASP A 16 -10.35 27.47 -42.83
CA ASP A 16 -10.83 28.07 -41.59
C ASP A 16 -11.44 27.02 -40.66
N GLN A 17 -12.29 26.13 -41.18
CA GLN A 17 -12.86 25.00 -40.44
C GLN A 17 -11.77 24.07 -39.87
N ILE A 18 -10.73 23.76 -40.67
CA ILE A 18 -9.59 22.96 -40.18
C ILE A 18 -8.89 23.66 -39.02
N ARG A 19 -8.63 24.97 -39.12
CA ARG A 19 -7.99 25.74 -38.05
C ARG A 19 -8.84 25.83 -36.79
N GLN A 20 -10.15 25.99 -36.92
CA GLN A 20 -11.06 26.00 -35.77
C GLN A 20 -11.01 24.67 -35.01
N ASN A 21 -10.99 23.54 -35.73
CA ASN A 21 -10.86 22.20 -35.12
C ASN A 21 -9.51 22.03 -34.39
N GLU A 22 -8.41 22.55 -34.96
CA GLU A 22 -7.09 22.52 -34.31
C GLU A 22 -7.08 23.36 -33.03
N ILE A 23 -7.67 24.56 -33.05
CA ILE A 23 -7.79 25.43 -31.87
C ILE A 23 -8.60 24.73 -30.77
N GLU A 24 -9.71 24.08 -31.11
CA GLU A 24 -10.51 23.33 -30.15
C GLU A 24 -9.69 22.18 -29.52
N LYS A 25 -8.93 21.45 -30.34
CA LYS A 25 -8.05 20.37 -29.87
C LYS A 25 -6.99 20.90 -28.91
N TYR A 26 -6.28 21.98 -29.27
CA TYR A 26 -5.27 22.58 -28.39
C TYR A 26 -5.87 23.14 -27.11
N SER A 27 -7.05 23.76 -27.19
CA SER A 27 -7.78 24.23 -26.01
C SER A 27 -8.08 23.08 -25.04
N LYS A 28 -8.51 21.92 -25.55
CA LYS A 28 -8.72 20.70 -24.74
C LYS A 28 -7.42 20.15 -24.15
N GLN A 29 -6.32 20.17 -24.90
CA GLN A 29 -5.01 19.73 -24.38
C GLN A 29 -4.52 20.64 -23.25
N ILE A 30 -4.71 21.96 -23.37
CA ILE A 30 -4.35 22.93 -22.34
C ILE A 30 -5.24 22.73 -21.10
N ALA A 31 -6.56 22.60 -21.29
CA ALA A 31 -7.50 22.43 -20.19
C ALA A 31 -7.27 21.13 -19.40
N THR A 32 -6.90 20.05 -20.09
CA THR A 32 -6.63 18.74 -19.45
C THR A 32 -5.18 18.57 -19.01
N GLY A 33 -4.26 19.39 -19.49
CA GLY A 33 -2.81 19.21 -19.36
C GLY A 33 -2.28 17.96 -20.07
N LYS A 34 -3.09 17.26 -20.87
CA LYS A 34 -2.72 16.01 -21.53
C LYS A 34 -2.50 16.24 -23.01
N LYS A 35 -1.34 15.81 -23.50
CA LYS A 35 -1.03 15.82 -24.94
C LYS A 35 -1.91 14.83 -25.74
N LEU A 36 -2.21 13.67 -25.15
CA LEU A 36 -3.04 12.63 -25.76
C LEU A 36 -4.45 12.74 -25.19
N LEU A 37 -5.42 13.09 -26.05
CA LEU A 37 -6.83 13.21 -25.66
C LEU A 37 -7.62 11.94 -26.01
N SER A 38 -7.33 11.37 -27.18
CA SER A 38 -7.96 10.14 -27.67
C SER A 38 -6.88 9.14 -28.11
N PRO A 39 -7.12 7.82 -27.99
CA PRO A 39 -6.26 6.80 -28.58
C PRO A 39 -6.05 6.96 -30.08
N SER A 40 -6.99 7.62 -30.78
CA SER A 40 -6.90 7.89 -32.22
C SER A 40 -5.83 8.93 -32.59
N ASP A 41 -5.38 9.77 -31.65
CA ASP A 41 -4.37 10.81 -31.92
C ASP A 41 -2.96 10.21 -32.09
N ASP A 42 -2.63 9.18 -31.32
CA ASP A 42 -1.39 8.40 -31.41
C ASP A 42 -1.60 7.06 -30.67
N THR A 43 -1.79 5.99 -31.44
CA THR A 43 -2.05 4.66 -30.89
C THR A 43 -0.80 4.08 -30.20
N VAL A 44 0.40 4.37 -30.69
CA VAL A 44 1.66 3.85 -30.14
C VAL A 44 1.96 4.50 -28.80
N ALA A 45 1.88 5.84 -28.72
CA ALA A 45 2.09 6.57 -27.48
C ALA A 45 1.00 6.26 -26.45
N THR A 46 -0.25 6.05 -26.88
CA THR A 46 -1.35 5.66 -25.99
C THR A 46 -1.12 4.28 -25.37
N VAL A 47 -0.68 3.28 -26.15
CA VAL A 47 -0.36 1.95 -25.61
C VAL A 47 0.78 2.03 -24.60
N ALA A 48 1.83 2.82 -24.88
CA ALA A 48 2.92 3.04 -23.92
C ALA A 48 2.41 3.69 -22.61
N ALA A 49 1.58 4.73 -22.71
CA ALA A 49 0.98 5.38 -21.55
C ALA A 49 0.07 4.44 -20.74
N LEU A 50 -0.72 3.59 -21.41
CA LEU A 50 -1.55 2.58 -20.76
C LEU A 50 -0.71 1.54 -20.02
N ARG A 51 0.38 1.06 -20.62
CA ARG A 51 1.32 0.14 -19.95
C ARG A 51 1.92 0.77 -18.71
N LEU A 52 2.37 2.02 -18.78
CA LEU A 52 2.89 2.75 -17.61
C LEU A 52 1.81 2.92 -16.53
N LYS A 53 0.56 3.20 -16.93
CA LYS A 53 -0.56 3.27 -15.99
C LYS A 53 -0.80 1.93 -15.28
N THR A 54 -0.76 0.81 -16.01
CA THR A 54 -0.88 -0.53 -15.43
C THR A 54 0.28 -0.82 -14.47
N ILE A 55 1.51 -0.52 -14.87
CA ILE A 55 2.69 -0.67 -13.98
C ILE A 55 2.53 0.14 -12.70
N ASN A 56 2.05 1.39 -12.78
CA ASN A 56 1.80 2.20 -11.60
C ASN A 56 0.71 1.57 -10.70
N GLN A 57 -0.37 1.04 -11.28
CA GLN A 57 -1.42 0.36 -10.50
C GLN A 57 -0.92 -0.92 -9.81
N ASP A 58 -0.02 -1.65 -10.48
CA ASP A 58 0.62 -2.83 -9.91
C ASP A 58 1.54 -2.43 -8.75
N ILE A 59 2.34 -1.37 -8.93
CA ILE A 59 3.19 -0.79 -7.87
C ILE A 59 2.34 -0.37 -6.66
N ASP A 60 1.26 0.38 -6.87
CA ASP A 60 0.35 0.80 -5.79
C ASP A 60 -0.24 -0.40 -5.04
N THR A 61 -0.49 -1.50 -5.75
CA THR A 61 -0.97 -2.74 -5.14
C THR A 61 0.12 -3.45 -4.35
N TYR A 62 1.35 -3.50 -4.87
CA TYR A 62 2.49 -4.04 -4.14
C TYR A 62 2.78 -3.26 -2.87
N LEU A 63 2.72 -1.92 -2.91
CA LEU A 63 2.90 -1.07 -1.73
C LEU A 63 1.85 -1.37 -0.65
N ARG A 64 0.57 -1.46 -1.02
CA ARG A 64 -0.51 -1.84 -0.08
C ARG A 64 -0.29 -3.23 0.53
N ASN A 65 0.18 -4.19 -0.27
CA ASN A 65 0.49 -5.53 0.22
C ASN A 65 1.68 -5.52 1.17
N MET A 66 2.73 -4.72 0.88
CA MET A 66 3.87 -4.54 1.78
C MET A 66 3.43 -3.91 3.10
N ASP A 67 2.60 -2.87 3.07
CA ASP A 67 2.06 -2.25 4.28
C ASP A 67 1.27 -3.26 5.12
N PHE A 68 0.44 -4.09 4.48
CA PHE A 68 -0.28 -5.16 5.18
C PHE A 68 0.68 -6.16 5.84
N VAL A 69 1.70 -6.62 5.11
CA VAL A 69 2.71 -7.55 5.65
C VAL A 69 3.49 -6.94 6.80
N LEU A 70 3.86 -5.66 6.73
CA LEU A 70 4.52 -4.94 7.82
C LEU A 70 3.63 -4.90 9.07
N ASN A 71 2.35 -4.58 8.93
CA ASN A 71 1.42 -4.60 10.07
C ASN A 71 1.30 -5.99 10.72
N VAL A 72 1.29 -7.05 9.92
CA VAL A 72 1.28 -8.44 10.42
C VAL A 72 2.60 -8.75 11.14
N LEU A 73 3.73 -8.30 10.59
CA LEU A 73 5.04 -8.50 11.19
C LEU A 73 5.19 -7.74 12.52
N ASP A 74 4.74 -6.49 12.59
CA ASP A 74 4.76 -5.67 13.80
C ASP A 74 3.90 -6.31 14.92
N GLN A 75 2.74 -6.86 14.56
CA GLN A 75 1.90 -7.59 15.50
C GLN A 75 2.58 -8.87 15.99
N ALA A 76 3.23 -9.62 15.09
CA ALA A 76 4.00 -10.81 15.44
C ALA A 76 5.20 -10.47 16.34
N GLU A 77 5.92 -9.38 16.06
CA GLU A 77 7.04 -8.90 16.88
C GLU A 77 6.58 -8.45 18.26
N SER A 78 5.48 -7.71 18.35
CA SER A 78 4.88 -7.31 19.63
C SER A 78 4.50 -8.55 20.46
N THR A 79 3.89 -9.54 19.82
CA THR A 79 3.51 -10.81 20.47
C THR A 79 4.74 -11.58 20.95
N LEU A 80 5.79 -11.67 20.13
CA LEU A 80 7.05 -12.30 20.49
C LEU A 80 7.76 -11.56 21.64
N SER A 81 7.74 -10.23 21.62
CA SER A 81 8.29 -9.39 22.69
C SER A 81 7.57 -9.65 24.03
N ASN A 82 6.24 -9.75 24.01
CA ASN A 82 5.45 -10.12 25.19
C ASN A 82 5.82 -11.51 25.74
N ILE A 83 6.02 -12.49 24.86
CA ILE A 83 6.46 -13.85 25.24
C ILE A 83 7.88 -13.79 25.85
N SER A 84 8.78 -13.02 25.25
CA SER A 84 10.15 -12.84 25.75
C SER A 84 10.16 -12.24 27.16
N ASN A 85 9.37 -11.18 27.39
CA ASN A 85 9.24 -10.53 28.70
C ASN A 85 8.68 -11.49 29.75
N ALA A 86 7.61 -12.24 29.43
CA ALA A 86 7.07 -13.28 30.30
C ALA A 86 8.12 -14.34 30.66
N GLY A 87 8.94 -14.77 29.70
CA GLY A 87 10.05 -15.70 29.93
C GLY A 87 11.14 -15.13 30.86
N GLN A 88 11.43 -13.83 30.75
CA GLN A 88 12.38 -13.16 31.65
C GLN A 88 11.84 -13.06 33.08
N GLU A 89 10.56 -12.72 33.26
CA GLU A 89 9.91 -12.69 34.57
C GLU A 89 9.94 -14.07 35.24
N LEU A 90 9.61 -15.13 34.49
CA LEU A 90 9.73 -16.51 34.95
C LEU A 90 11.14 -16.84 35.43
N ARG A 91 12.16 -16.45 34.66
CA ARG A 91 13.55 -16.70 35.01
C ARG A 91 13.94 -16.02 36.32
N VAL A 92 13.52 -14.77 36.53
CA VAL A 92 13.78 -14.01 37.75
C VAL A 92 13.14 -14.72 38.96
N GLU A 93 11.90 -15.16 38.82
CA GLU A 93 11.18 -15.82 39.92
C GLU A 93 11.77 -17.21 40.25
N ILE A 94 12.23 -17.96 39.24
CA ILE A 94 12.96 -19.21 39.45
C ILE A 94 14.27 -18.97 40.21
N VAL A 95 15.03 -17.92 39.86
CA VAL A 95 16.27 -17.58 40.57
C VAL A 95 15.98 -17.15 42.00
N ARG A 96 14.90 -16.40 42.24
CA ARG A 96 14.45 -16.02 43.59
C ARG A 96 14.20 -17.25 44.45
N LEU A 97 13.49 -18.26 43.92
CA LEU A 97 13.24 -19.54 44.58
C LEU A 97 14.51 -20.29 44.98
N LEU A 98 15.47 -20.38 44.04
CA LEU A 98 16.72 -21.08 44.29
C LEU A 98 17.52 -20.44 45.43
N ASN A 99 17.33 -19.14 45.67
CA ASN A 99 18.00 -18.39 46.73
C ASN A 99 17.26 -18.41 48.08
N THR A 100 15.94 -18.61 48.13
CA THR A 100 15.17 -18.45 49.38
C THR A 100 15.23 -19.63 50.36
N GLY A 101 15.73 -20.81 49.95
CA GLY A 101 16.16 -21.91 50.83
C GLY A 101 15.09 -22.63 51.69
N VAL A 102 14.02 -21.95 52.12
CA VAL A 102 12.90 -22.50 52.88
C VAL A 102 11.62 -21.82 52.40
N LEU A 103 10.69 -22.60 51.85
CA LEU A 103 9.40 -22.12 51.35
C LEU A 103 8.28 -22.76 52.16
N ASP A 104 7.34 -21.96 52.67
CA ASP A 104 6.15 -22.52 53.31
C ASP A 104 5.22 -23.18 52.28
N LYS A 105 4.38 -24.11 52.73
CA LYS A 105 3.46 -24.87 51.86
C LYS A 105 2.48 -23.95 51.13
N GLU A 106 2.05 -22.87 51.76
CA GLU A 106 1.15 -21.89 51.14
C GLU A 106 1.87 -21.07 50.06
N ASP A 107 3.07 -20.57 50.36
CA ASP A 107 3.92 -19.85 49.40
C ASP A 107 4.27 -20.70 48.17
N ALA A 108 4.56 -22.00 48.39
CA ALA A 108 4.79 -22.97 47.32
C ALA A 108 3.60 -23.12 46.37
N LYS A 109 2.38 -23.07 46.91
CA LYS A 109 1.15 -23.21 46.14
C LYS A 109 0.86 -21.96 45.30
N VAL A 110 0.97 -20.77 45.90
CA VAL A 110 0.81 -19.49 45.19
C VAL A 110 1.76 -19.41 44.00
N LEU A 111 3.00 -19.85 44.20
CA LEU A 111 4.03 -19.78 43.19
C LEU A 111 3.86 -20.81 42.07
N ARG A 112 3.41 -22.01 42.40
CA ARG A 112 2.99 -23.01 41.41
C ARG A 112 1.88 -22.43 40.53
N ASP A 113 0.87 -21.81 41.12
CA ASP A 113 -0.25 -21.26 40.38
C ASP A 113 0.20 -20.08 39.50
N TYR A 114 1.14 -19.24 39.96
CA TYR A 114 1.80 -18.23 39.12
C TYR A 114 2.51 -18.82 37.90
N PHE A 115 3.31 -19.88 38.08
CA PHE A 115 4.01 -20.52 36.95
C PHE A 115 3.05 -21.17 35.94
N VAL A 116 1.97 -21.79 36.43
CA VAL A 116 0.94 -22.35 35.55
C VAL A 116 0.26 -21.25 34.74
N ASN A 117 -0.14 -20.16 35.39
CA ASN A 117 -0.77 -19.02 34.71
C ASN A 117 0.15 -18.38 33.65
N MET A 118 1.44 -18.25 33.95
CA MET A 118 2.39 -17.66 33.02
C MET A 118 2.68 -18.58 31.82
N LYS A 119 2.77 -19.90 32.05
CA LYS A 119 2.84 -20.89 30.98
C LYS A 119 1.60 -20.84 30.08
N ASP A 120 0.41 -20.75 30.68
CA ASP A 120 -0.84 -20.66 29.92
C ASP A 120 -0.94 -19.33 29.15
N TYR A 121 -0.44 -18.23 29.72
CA TYR A 121 -0.33 -16.93 29.03
C TYR A 121 0.58 -17.03 27.79
N ILE A 122 1.77 -17.63 27.91
CA ILE A 122 2.69 -17.81 26.77
C ILE A 122 2.05 -18.67 25.68
N ILE A 123 1.40 -19.78 26.05
CA ILE A 123 0.70 -20.65 25.10
C ILE A 123 -0.43 -19.89 24.39
N LYS A 124 -1.17 -19.05 25.11
CA LYS A 124 -2.24 -18.25 24.54
C LYS A 124 -1.72 -17.20 23.55
N GLN A 125 -0.61 -16.54 23.86
CA GLN A 125 0.02 -15.56 22.96
C GLN A 125 0.61 -16.25 21.72
N ALA A 126 1.16 -17.46 21.86
CA ALA A 126 1.73 -18.21 20.74
C ALA A 126 0.67 -18.77 19.76
N ASN A 127 -0.56 -19.00 20.24
CA ASN A 127 -1.68 -19.51 19.43
C ASN A 127 -2.57 -18.38 18.86
N TYR A 128 -2.14 -17.12 19.00
CA TYR A 128 -2.83 -15.94 18.47
C TYR A 128 -2.28 -15.57 17.08
#